data_AF-F4N632-F1
#
_entry.id   AF-F4N632-F1
#
_cell.length_a   1.000
_cell.length_b   1.000
_cell.length_c   1.000
_cell.angle_alpha   90.00
_cell.angle_beta   90.00
_cell.angle_gamma   90.00
#
_symmetry.space_group_name_H-M   'P 1'
#
loop_
_entity.id
_entity.type
_entity.pdbx_description
1 polymer ?
#
loop_
_entity_poly.entity_id
_entity_poly.type
_entity_poly.pdbx_seq_one_letter_code
_entity_poly.pdbx_strand_id
1 'polypeptide(L)'
;MPPEWILNGHYLPSSGYEMIAQLCAQLGRPPQAVFTAACGLLEGVLRYLNQHQLMDSDIHLCSFDDHYLFDCLPLKIDTIAQDCQGLARHSFEMITALIAETPLAQNQLILPGQIHWRHPGSKALNEQH
;
A
#
# COMPACT_ATOMS: atom_id res chain seq x y z
N MET A 1 -2.42 18.46 -1.11
CA MET A 1 -1.06 17.89 -0.98
C MET A 1 -0.16 18.61 -1.99
N PRO A 2 1.05 19.03 -1.61
CA PRO A 2 2.00 19.64 -2.54
C PRO A 2 2.41 18.63 -3.64
N PRO A 3 2.43 19.00 -4.92
CA PRO A 3 2.77 18.09 -6.02
C PRO A 3 4.15 17.42 -5.87
N GLU A 4 5.11 18.11 -5.26
CA GLU A 4 6.47 17.63 -5.00
C GLU A 4 6.56 16.45 -4.02
N TRP A 5 5.48 16.16 -3.28
CA TRP A 5 5.40 14.99 -2.38
C TRP A 5 4.86 13.74 -3.08
N ILE A 6 4.58 13.83 -4.38
CA ILE A 6 4.18 12.70 -5.22
C ILE A 6 5.42 12.24 -6.01
N LEU A 7 6.07 11.20 -5.49
CA LEU A 7 7.24 10.60 -6.13
C LEU A 7 6.80 9.42 -6.99
N ASN A 8 7.25 9.40 -8.25
CA ASN A 8 6.96 8.35 -9.21
C ASN A 8 8.19 7.49 -9.43
N GLY A 9 8.00 6.18 -9.48
CA GLY A 9 9.07 5.21 -9.63
C GLY A 9 8.58 3.87 -10.13
N HIS A 10 9.44 2.86 -10.03
CA HIS A 10 9.10 1.50 -10.40
C HIS A 10 8.59 0.73 -9.17
N TYR A 11 7.73 -0.27 -9.35
CA TYR A 11 7.20 -1.10 -8.25
C TYR A 11 8.25 -2.09 -7.69
N LEU A 12 9.45 -1.59 -7.39
CA LEU A 12 10.62 -2.34 -6.94
C LEU A 12 11.15 -1.77 -5.60
N PRO A 13 11.73 -2.62 -4.74
CA PRO A 13 12.33 -2.16 -3.48
C PRO A 13 13.46 -1.16 -3.61
N SER A 14 14.21 -1.13 -4.71
CA SER A 14 15.22 -0.09 -4.94
C SER A 14 14.58 1.29 -5.08
N SER A 15 13.50 1.38 -5.86
CA SER A 15 12.81 2.64 -6.09
C SER A 15 12.18 3.20 -4.81
N GLY A 16 11.54 2.35 -4.00
CA GLY A 16 11.00 2.76 -2.70
C GLY A 16 12.05 3.34 -1.76
N TYR A 17 13.23 2.72 -1.73
CA TYR A 17 14.38 3.17 -0.94
C TYR A 17 14.90 4.53 -1.42
N GLU A 18 15.12 4.70 -2.72
CA GLU A 18 15.64 5.94 -3.30
C GLU A 18 14.67 7.10 -3.09
N MET A 19 13.37 6.87 -3.27
CA MET A 19 12.34 7.89 -3.11
C MET A 19 12.23 8.39 -1.66
N ILE A 20 12.23 7.50 -0.66
CA ILE A 20 12.19 7.95 0.74
C ILE A 20 13.50 8.65 1.13
N ALA A 21 14.65 8.20 0.62
CA ALA A 21 15.93 8.84 0.86
C ALA A 21 15.94 10.28 0.32
N GLN A 22 15.46 10.46 -0.91
CA GLN A 22 15.30 11.78 -1.54
C GLN A 22 14.35 12.67 -0.71
N LEU A 23 13.20 12.14 -0.28
CA LEU A 23 12.23 12.90 0.49
C LEU A 23 12.79 13.33 1.85
N CYS A 24 13.46 12.42 2.57
CA CYS A 24 14.11 12.73 3.84
C CYS A 24 15.20 13.80 3.68
N ALA A 25 15.99 13.74 2.59
CA ALA A 25 17.01 14.75 2.31
C ALA A 25 16.40 16.13 2.01
N GLN A 26 15.27 16.18 1.27
CA GLN A 26 14.55 17.42 0.98
C GLN A 26 13.91 18.04 2.23
N LEU A 27 13.33 17.21 3.10
CA LEU A 27 12.65 17.66 4.32
C LEU A 27 13.63 17.94 5.48
N GLY A 28 14.85 17.40 5.42
CA GLY A 28 15.81 17.40 6.53
C GLY A 28 15.39 16.50 7.71
N ARG A 29 14.34 15.69 7.54
CA ARG A 29 13.74 14.81 8.55
C ARG A 29 12.88 13.73 7.89
N PRO A 30 12.53 12.64 8.59
CA PRO A 30 11.50 11.72 8.11
C PRO A 30 10.16 12.43 7.89
N PRO A 31 9.41 12.08 6.84
CA PRO A 31 8.03 12.54 6.68
C PRO A 31 7.15 12.02 7.82
N GLN A 32 6.06 12.73 8.14
CA GLN A 32 5.11 12.31 9.19
C GLN A 32 4.23 11.13 8.74
N ALA A 33 3.98 11.03 7.43
CA ALA A 33 3.21 9.95 6.85
C ALA A 33 3.72 9.62 5.45
N VAL A 34 3.69 8.34 5.10
CA VAL A 34 4.03 7.84 3.76
C VAL A 34 2.99 6.82 3.34
N PHE A 35 2.46 7.03 2.15
CA PHE A 35 1.70 6.02 1.42
C PHE A 35 2.57 5.44 0.30
N THR A 36 2.56 4.12 0.15
CA THR A 36 3.24 3.42 -0.93
C THR A 36 2.21 2.66 -1.78
N ALA A 37 2.32 2.79 -3.10
CA ALA A 37 1.36 2.17 -4.03
C ALA A 37 1.57 0.66 -4.25
N ALA A 38 2.55 0.04 -3.60
CA ALA A 38 2.80 -1.40 -3.67
C ALA A 38 3.69 -1.88 -2.52
N CYS A 39 3.54 -3.15 -2.11
CA CYS A 39 4.39 -3.82 -1.12
C CYS A 39 5.89 -3.74 -1.43
N GLY A 40 6.29 -3.86 -2.71
CA GLY A 40 7.70 -3.75 -3.11
C GLY A 40 8.30 -2.37 -2.79
N LEU A 41 7.53 -1.30 -2.97
CA LEU A 41 7.96 0.06 -2.60
C LEU A 41 8.10 0.18 -1.08
N LEU A 42 7.12 -0.34 -0.33
CA LEU A 42 7.16 -0.36 1.14
C LEU A 42 8.41 -1.09 1.67
N GLU A 43 8.78 -2.22 1.08
CA GLU A 43 10.01 -2.94 1.46
C GLU A 43 11.25 -2.03 1.36
N GLY A 44 11.35 -1.26 0.28
CA GLY A 44 12.41 -0.26 0.10
C GLY A 44 12.40 0.81 1.18
N VAL A 45 11.21 1.31 1.52
CA VAL A 45 11.02 2.30 2.59
C VAL A 45 11.47 1.74 3.93
N LEU A 46 11.00 0.54 4.30
CA LEU A 46 11.37 -0.12 5.56
C LEU A 46 12.88 -0.38 5.63
N ARG A 47 13.50 -0.77 4.50
CA ARG A 47 14.95 -0.96 4.43
C ARG A 47 15.70 0.35 4.72
N TYR A 48 15.27 1.47 4.16
CA TYR A 48 15.85 2.78 4.45
C TYR A 48 15.69 3.17 5.93
N LEU A 49 14.47 3.07 6.46
CA LEU A 49 14.19 3.43 7.85
C LEU A 49 15.04 2.60 8.82
N ASN A 50 15.18 1.31 8.57
CA ASN A 50 16.01 0.43 9.39
C ASN A 50 17.51 0.80 9.31
N GLN A 51 18.04 1.01 8.10
CA GLN A 51 19.46 1.33 7.89
C GLN A 51 19.87 2.67 8.50
N HIS A 52 18.93 3.61 8.61
CA HIS A 52 19.15 4.94 9.17
C HIS A 52 18.64 5.10 10.63
N GLN A 53 18.26 4.01 11.30
CA GLN A 53 17.76 4.00 12.69
C GLN A 53 16.53 4.89 12.90
N LEU A 54 15.63 4.91 11.91
CA LEU A 54 14.39 5.69 11.88
C LEU A 54 13.13 4.82 12.12
N MET A 55 13.28 3.55 12.48
CA MET A 55 12.14 2.66 12.73
C MET A 55 11.27 3.12 13.92
N ASP A 56 11.88 3.81 14.89
CA ASP A 56 11.18 4.38 16.06
C ASP A 56 10.73 5.84 15.82
N SER A 57 10.86 6.35 14.58
CA SER A 57 10.34 7.67 14.25
C SER A 57 8.81 7.67 14.26
N ASP A 58 8.21 8.82 14.58
CA ASP A 58 6.76 9.03 14.57
C ASP A 58 6.23 9.16 13.13
N ILE A 59 6.39 8.08 12.35
CA ILE A 59 6.01 7.98 10.94
C ILE A 59 4.81 7.04 10.79
N HIS A 60 3.75 7.55 10.17
CA HIS A 60 2.60 6.74 9.78
C HIS A 60 2.86 6.10 8.42
N LEU A 61 2.87 4.77 8.35
CA LEU A 61 3.05 4.04 7.09
C LEU A 61 1.75 3.42 6.63
N CYS A 62 1.44 3.60 5.35
CA CYS A 62 0.35 2.91 4.67
C CYS A 62 0.84 2.34 3.33
N SER A 63 0.35 1.16 2.96
CA SER A 63 0.66 0.54 1.66
C SER A 63 -0.56 -0.03 0.98
N PHE A 64 -0.49 -0.11 -0.34
CA PHE A 64 -1.46 -0.84 -1.14
C PHE A 64 -1.08 -2.32 -1.21
N ASP A 65 -2.11 -3.18 -1.17
CA ASP A 65 -2.05 -4.63 -0.94
C ASP A 65 -1.80 -4.99 0.54
N ASP A 66 -2.35 -6.12 0.98
CA ASP A 66 -2.25 -6.58 2.36
C ASP A 66 -1.66 -8.00 2.44
N HIS A 67 -0.41 -8.06 2.86
CA HIS A 67 0.27 -9.33 3.08
C HIS A 67 0.24 -9.67 4.56
N TYR A 68 -0.07 -10.93 4.91
CA TYR A 68 -0.13 -11.42 6.29
C TYR A 68 1.16 -11.18 7.11
N LEU A 69 2.29 -10.93 6.45
CA LEU A 69 3.57 -10.69 7.10
C LEU A 69 3.60 -9.34 7.81
N PHE A 70 2.75 -8.39 7.42
CA PHE A 70 2.64 -7.08 8.08
C PHE A 70 2.16 -7.20 9.52
N ASP A 71 1.43 -8.26 9.88
CA ASP A 71 1.01 -8.52 11.26
C ASP A 71 2.17 -8.91 12.19
N CYS A 72 3.26 -9.43 11.61
CA CYS A 72 4.45 -9.87 12.32
C CYS A 72 5.49 -8.76 12.53
N LEU A 73 5.30 -7.59 11.90
CA LEU A 73 6.26 -6.50 12.00
C LEU A 73 6.11 -5.74 13.32
N PRO A 74 7.24 -5.31 13.93
CA PRO A 74 7.20 -4.45 15.11
C PRO A 74 6.60 -3.08 14.77
N LEU A 75 6.94 -2.55 13.59
CA LEU A 75 6.37 -1.33 13.04
C LEU A 75 4.95 -1.59 12.55
N LYS A 76 3.99 -0.77 12.98
CA LYS A 76 2.60 -0.87 12.57
C LYS A 76 2.38 -0.18 11.23
N ILE A 77 1.93 -0.95 10.26
CA ILE A 77 1.74 -0.49 8.87
C ILE A 77 0.29 -0.72 8.49
N ASP A 78 -0.42 0.37 8.21
CA ASP A 78 -1.77 0.30 7.68
C ASP A 78 -1.71 -0.21 6.23
N THR A 79 -2.76 -0.89 5.78
CA THR A 79 -2.81 -1.36 4.39
C THR A 79 -4.19 -1.18 3.78
N ILE A 80 -4.22 -1.08 2.46
CA ILE A 80 -5.45 -1.15 1.66
C ILE A 80 -5.48 -2.55 1.03
N ALA A 81 -6.23 -3.45 1.66
CA ALA A 81 -6.43 -4.82 1.23
C ALA A 81 -7.35 -4.88 0.01
N GLN A 82 -6.98 -5.74 -0.94
CA GLN A 82 -7.79 -6.05 -2.11
C GLN A 82 -8.54 -7.37 -1.91
N ASP A 83 -9.74 -7.48 -2.48
CA ASP A 83 -10.43 -8.76 -2.58
C ASP A 83 -9.84 -9.61 -3.73
N CYS A 84 -8.61 -10.08 -3.53
CA CYS A 84 -7.89 -10.91 -4.51
C CYS A 84 -8.63 -12.22 -4.81
N GLN A 85 -9.34 -12.78 -3.82
CA GLN A 85 -10.13 -13.98 -3.99
C GLN A 85 -11.35 -13.73 -4.87
N GLY A 86 -12.08 -12.64 -4.62
CA GLY A 86 -13.19 -12.18 -5.45
C GLY A 86 -12.74 -11.87 -6.87
N LEU A 87 -11.61 -11.17 -7.03
CA LEU A 87 -11.01 -10.89 -8.34
C LEU A 87 -10.76 -12.18 -9.12
N ALA A 88 -10.02 -13.13 -8.53
CA ALA A 88 -9.69 -14.39 -9.19
C ALA A 88 -10.94 -15.21 -9.55
N ARG A 89 -11.88 -15.32 -8.61
CA ARG A 89 -13.14 -16.05 -8.80
C ARG A 89 -13.94 -15.47 -9.95
N HIS A 90 -14.20 -14.17 -9.94
CA HIS A 90 -15.03 -13.53 -10.96
C HIS A 90 -14.34 -13.47 -12.32
N SER A 91 -13.03 -13.27 -12.36
CA SER A 91 -12.25 -13.38 -13.60
C SER A 91 -12.40 -14.78 -14.21
N PHE A 92 -12.29 -15.83 -13.40
CA PHE A 92 -12.45 -17.20 -13.87
C PHE A 92 -13.87 -17.47 -14.37
N GLU A 93 -14.90 -17.10 -13.59
CA GLU A 93 -16.31 -17.24 -13.98
C GLU A 93 -16.62 -16.55 -15.32
N MET A 94 -16.15 -15.31 -15.50
CA MET A 94 -16.33 -14.57 -16.75
C MET A 94 -15.63 -15.23 -17.94
N ILE A 95 -14.37 -15.63 -17.78
CA ILE A 95 -13.61 -16.29 -18.85
C ILE A 95 -14.28 -17.62 -19.24
N THR A 96 -14.72 -18.42 -18.27
CA THR A 96 -15.42 -19.69 -18.54
C THR A 96 -16.73 -19.47 -19.28
N ALA A 97 -17.53 -18.48 -18.90
CA ALA A 97 -18.78 -18.15 -19.60
C ALA A 97 -18.53 -17.72 -21.05
N LEU A 98 -17.51 -16.88 -21.29
CA LEU A 98 -17.13 -16.46 -22.64
C LEU A 98 -16.65 -17.64 -23.50
N ILE A 99 -15.87 -18.57 -22.95
CA ILE A 99 -15.44 -19.80 -23.64
C ILE A 99 -16.65 -20.66 -24.00
N ALA A 100 -17.66 -20.73 -23.13
CA ALA A 100 -18.89 -21.48 -23.35
C ALA A 100 -19.93 -20.72 -24.20
N GLU A 101 -19.55 -19.61 -24.85
CA GLU A 101 -20.43 -18.74 -25.63
C GLU A 101 -21.69 -18.28 -24.86
N THR A 102 -21.60 -18.25 -23.53
CA THR A 102 -22.68 -17.81 -22.65
C THR A 102 -22.57 -16.30 -22.43
N PRO A 103 -23.64 -15.51 -22.67
CA PRO A 103 -23.61 -14.07 -22.46
C PRO A 103 -23.29 -13.72 -21.01
N LEU A 104 -22.37 -12.78 -20.80
CA LEU A 104 -22.11 -12.22 -19.48
C LEU A 104 -23.27 -11.33 -19.05
N ALA A 105 -23.72 -11.48 -17.81
CA ALA A 105 -24.72 -10.59 -17.23
C ALA A 105 -24.18 -9.16 -17.04
N GLN A 106 -22.88 -9.04 -16.75
CA GLN A 106 -22.17 -7.78 -16.57
C GLN A 106 -20.76 -7.93 -17.17
N ASN A 107 -20.33 -6.94 -17.96
CA ASN A 107 -18.98 -6.92 -18.55
C ASN A 107 -17.95 -6.20 -17.68
N GLN A 108 -18.39 -5.68 -16.52
CA GLN A 108 -17.56 -4.99 -15.55
C GLN A 108 -18.07 -5.29 -14.15
N LEU A 109 -17.15 -5.52 -13.23
CA LEU A 109 -17.41 -5.68 -11.81
C LEU A 109 -16.44 -4.79 -11.03
N ILE A 110 -16.95 -4.12 -9.99
CA ILE A 110 -16.13 -3.32 -9.06
C ILE A 110 -16.17 -4.03 -7.71
N LEU A 111 -15.01 -4.42 -7.21
CA LEU A 111 -14.85 -5.00 -5.88
C LEU A 111 -14.28 -3.93 -4.94
N PRO A 112 -14.89 -3.71 -3.76
CA PRO A 112 -14.42 -2.71 -2.82
C PRO A 112 -13.09 -3.15 -2.18
N GLY A 113 -12.15 -2.21 -2.05
CA GLY A 113 -11.00 -2.38 -1.17
C GLY A 113 -11.38 -2.16 0.30
N GLN A 114 -10.56 -2.66 1.22
CA GLN A 114 -10.75 -2.51 2.66
C GLN A 114 -9.48 -1.96 3.31
N ILE A 115 -9.62 -1.01 4.24
CA ILE A 115 -8.47 -0.52 4.99
C ILE A 115 -8.26 -1.40 6.22
N HIS A 116 -7.08 -1.97 6.36
CA HIS A 116 -6.63 -2.68 7.55
C HIS A 116 -5.77 -1.74 8.40
N TRP A 117 -6.39 -1.20 9.44
CA TRP A 117 -5.73 -0.31 10.39
C TRP A 117 -4.91 -1.12 11.39
N ARG A 118 -3.59 -0.88 11.42
CA ARG A 118 -2.66 -1.44 12.41
C ARG A 118 -2.08 -0.38 13.32
N HIS A 119 -1.90 0.85 12.83
CA HIS A 119 -1.36 1.95 13.61
C HIS A 119 -2.48 2.62 14.43
N PRO A 120 -2.44 2.60 15.78
CA PRO A 120 -3.53 3.12 16.61
C PRO A 120 -3.87 4.59 16.35
N GLY A 121 -2.84 5.41 16.08
CA GLY A 121 -3.01 6.84 15.79
C GLY A 121 -3.66 7.11 14.43
N SER A 122 -3.51 6.21 13.45
CA SER A 122 -4.05 6.44 12.10
C SER A 122 -5.57 6.33 12.09
N LYS A 123 -6.13 5.34 12.79
CA LYS A 123 -7.57 5.15 12.88
C LYS A 123 -8.25 6.33 13.58
N ALA A 124 -7.66 6.83 14.66
CA ALA A 124 -8.19 7.97 15.41
C ALA A 124 -8.26 9.26 14.57
N LEU A 125 -7.29 9.49 13.68
CA LEU A 125 -7.31 10.63 12.75
C LEU A 125 -8.45 10.53 11.73
N ASN A 126 -8.83 9.32 11.31
CA ASN A 126 -9.91 9.10 10.36
C ASN A 126 -11.30 9.33 10.96
N GLU A 127 -11.47 9.11 12.27
CA GLU A 127 -12.77 9.27 12.96
C GLU A 127 -13.10 10.72 13.37
N GLN A 128 -12.16 11.65 13.18
CA GLN A 128 -12.32 13.07 13.50
C GLN A 128 -12.81 13.94 12.33
N HIS A 129 -13.05 13.32 11.17
CA HIS A 129 -13.51 13.95 9.93
C HIS A 129 -14.74 13.23 9.38
#